data_AF-A0A7R9T2L6-F1
#
_entry.id   AF-A0A7R9T2L6-F1
#
_cell.length_a   1.000
_cell.length_b   1.000
_cell.length_c   1.000
_cell.angle_alpha   90.00
_cell.angle_beta   90.00
_cell.angle_gamma   90.00
#
_symmetry.space_group_name_H-M   'P 1'
#
loop_
_entity.id
_entity.type
_entity.pdbx_description
1 polymer ?
#
loop_
_entity_poly.entity_id
_entity_poly.type
_entity_poly.pdbx_seq_one_letter_code
_entity_poly.pdbx_strand_id
1 'polypeptide(L)'
;DDEGRRATTPGALLKRALRRGTKRTTPTRGTGRYADADDAAEDATRRRTTTATVTRGTTRGTTANRVFVAMRVIGGDGACRGRRAQTMSRSTRTRAPVWNTTRDLRCEARFGDALCVDLYAGDGARGVERATLIARGQVSVQHALANEGAEVAVPMYDKLERATSPATVHVALRTRDLAETRASKRIFYVRHGESKWNEAQRDINIANMMRFDHPLTLFGVQQAQALGGRAAVACSQAQAGVLVHANVTSTSPPTMSPPSSPSSPKSRSPSLMVAENEGSELCESYGRCTTCYVSPLTRAVQTACFMLQSHPLTAQGVMRQVCLQSIREIKGVGGLDTVGIEQGDGVLDRAKKKLAEIVNDQAASRLGAGMAFDPNDAIGQWWTSETDSDNAQDVEARIYDFLETMRLHDADDAVIVVGHSLFLQQLVAKIIPKADDGAGISGSGATRVSPDPFDAFKASKDPFTPAPATTSSDPFAVPQRSTVGPDDIPFVPSTLAAAPKAARIENSHNKGKVFEKLINQKLCNAGCVALDVTFDAYGRATLENASLLFGSKFV
;
A
#
# COMPACT_ATOMS: atom_id res chain seq x y z
N ASP A 1 -10.67 70.98 15.95
CA ASP A 1 -11.52 71.60 16.98
C ASP A 1 -12.72 70.72 17.24
N ASP A 2 -12.99 70.48 18.53
CA ASP A 2 -14.17 69.89 19.21
C ASP A 2 -14.78 68.55 18.73
N GLU A 3 -14.74 67.53 19.60
CA GLU A 3 -15.80 67.06 20.53
C GLU A 3 -16.95 66.27 19.83
N GLY A 4 -17.50 65.17 20.36
CA GLY A 4 -17.27 64.47 21.62
C GLY A 4 -18.47 64.48 22.58
N ARG A 5 -19.38 63.49 22.49
CA ARG A 5 -20.33 62.97 23.54
C ARG A 5 -21.12 61.79 22.95
N ARG A 6 -21.17 60.58 23.54
CA ARG A 6 -21.71 60.09 24.83
C ARG A 6 -23.25 59.93 24.90
N ALA A 7 -23.67 58.68 24.62
CA ALA A 7 -24.64 57.83 25.31
C ALA A 7 -25.68 58.40 26.31
N THR A 8 -26.90 57.83 26.26
CA THR A 8 -27.61 57.29 27.44
C THR A 8 -28.70 56.27 27.07
N THR A 9 -28.89 55.27 27.94
CA THR A 9 -30.00 54.30 27.95
C THR A 9 -31.29 54.92 28.52
N PRO A 10 -32.45 54.28 28.35
CA PRO A 10 -33.11 53.72 29.55
C PRO A 10 -33.70 52.33 29.34
N GLY A 11 -33.91 51.59 30.43
CA GLY A 11 -34.48 50.24 30.41
C GLY A 11 -35.67 50.08 31.35
N ALA A 12 -35.97 48.82 31.66
CA ALA A 12 -36.94 48.31 32.63
C ALA A 12 -38.44 48.34 32.24
N LEU A 13 -38.93 47.17 31.83
CA LEU A 13 -40.13 46.59 32.43
C LEU A 13 -39.82 45.16 32.90
N LEU A 14 -40.51 44.71 33.95
CA LEU A 14 -39.91 43.84 34.97
C LEU A 14 -40.95 42.86 35.55
N LYS A 15 -40.48 41.67 35.96
CA LYS A 15 -41.07 40.76 36.97
C LYS A 15 -42.34 39.93 36.62
N ARG A 16 -42.12 38.60 36.59
CA ARG A 16 -42.47 37.64 37.68
C ARG A 16 -43.63 36.65 37.43
N ALA A 17 -43.27 35.37 37.24
CA ALA A 17 -44.01 34.23 37.79
C ALA A 17 -43.10 32.98 37.96
N LEU A 18 -42.36 32.92 39.08
CA LEU A 18 -41.64 31.74 39.55
C LEU A 18 -42.51 31.04 40.62
N ARG A 19 -42.94 29.78 40.41
CA ARG A 19 -43.31 28.83 41.50
C ARG A 19 -43.71 27.44 40.97
N ARG A 20 -43.43 26.41 41.79
CA ARG A 20 -43.55 24.94 41.58
C ARG A 20 -42.38 24.34 40.78
N GLY A 21 -41.64 23.36 41.30
CA GLY A 21 -41.62 22.83 42.67
C GLY A 21 -40.44 21.87 42.88
N THR A 22 -39.69 22.06 43.97
CA THR A 22 -38.52 21.23 44.30
C THR A 22 -38.93 19.85 44.83
N LYS A 23 -38.47 18.76 44.19
CA LYS A 23 -38.24 17.49 44.87
C LYS A 23 -36.75 17.17 44.87
N ARG A 24 -36.17 17.24 46.07
CA ARG A 24 -34.75 17.03 46.36
C ARG A 24 -34.56 15.54 46.64
N THR A 25 -34.09 14.77 45.67
CA THR A 25 -33.67 13.37 45.89
C THR A 25 -32.25 13.36 46.43
N THR A 26 -32.12 13.13 47.74
CA THR A 26 -30.86 12.78 48.38
C THR A 26 -30.25 11.53 47.73
N PRO A 27 -28.97 11.53 47.34
CA PRO A 27 -28.28 10.28 47.07
C PRO A 27 -28.14 9.54 48.41
N THR A 28 -28.87 8.44 48.55
CA THR A 28 -28.67 7.50 49.65
C THR A 28 -27.25 6.98 49.61
N ARG A 29 -26.62 6.80 50.78
CA ARG A 29 -25.40 6.00 50.94
C ARG A 29 -25.71 4.56 50.50
N GLY A 30 -25.52 4.28 49.22
CA GLY A 30 -25.50 2.94 48.65
C GLY A 30 -24.10 2.37 48.77
N THR A 31 -23.98 1.19 49.36
CA THR A 31 -22.73 0.44 49.48
C THR A 31 -22.09 0.23 48.10
N GLY A 32 -20.75 0.29 48.05
CA GLY A 32 -20.02 0.10 46.81
C GLY A 32 -20.37 -1.25 46.17
N ARG A 33 -20.88 -1.20 44.93
CA ARG A 33 -20.70 -2.31 44.01
C ARG A 33 -19.29 -2.20 43.47
N TYR A 34 -18.54 -3.29 43.60
CA TYR A 34 -17.36 -3.50 42.79
C TYR A 34 -17.76 -3.31 41.32
N ALA A 35 -16.89 -2.69 40.51
CA ALA A 35 -16.92 -3.00 39.09
C ALA A 35 -16.65 -4.50 38.99
N ASP A 36 -17.53 -5.23 38.32
CA ASP A 36 -17.48 -6.69 38.33
C ASP A 36 -16.12 -7.16 37.79
N ALA A 37 -15.49 -8.11 38.49
CA ALA A 37 -14.13 -8.52 38.21
C ALA A 37 -13.99 -9.14 36.80
N ASP A 38 -15.11 -9.58 36.22
CA ASP A 38 -15.20 -10.15 34.88
C ASP A 38 -15.04 -9.08 33.77
N ASP A 39 -15.60 -7.87 33.93
CA ASP A 39 -15.37 -6.75 32.98
C ASP A 39 -13.88 -6.33 32.98
N ALA A 40 -13.26 -6.32 34.17
CA ALA A 40 -11.83 -6.04 34.30
C ALA A 40 -10.94 -7.19 33.78
N ALA A 41 -11.44 -8.43 33.76
CA ALA A 41 -10.74 -9.59 33.21
C ALA A 41 -10.86 -9.69 31.68
N GLU A 42 -12.00 -9.31 31.10
CA GLU A 42 -12.13 -9.15 29.64
C GLU A 42 -11.21 -8.04 29.12
N ASP A 43 -11.10 -6.91 29.83
CA ASP A 43 -10.18 -5.85 29.38
C ASP A 43 -8.69 -6.21 29.57
N ALA A 44 -8.37 -7.01 30.59
CA ALA A 44 -7.01 -7.52 30.82
C ALA A 44 -6.54 -8.56 29.80
N THR A 45 -7.45 -9.18 29.03
CA THR A 45 -7.10 -10.16 27.99
C THR A 45 -6.93 -9.54 26.60
N ARG A 46 -7.49 -8.35 26.35
CA ARG A 46 -7.33 -7.58 25.11
C ARG A 46 -5.99 -6.84 25.09
N ARG A 47 -5.00 -7.41 24.40
CA ARG A 47 -3.72 -6.72 24.19
C ARG A 47 -3.90 -5.52 23.27
N ARG A 48 -3.85 -4.31 23.81
CA ARG A 48 -3.94 -3.07 23.01
C ARG A 48 -2.58 -2.64 22.45
N THR A 49 -2.57 -1.98 21.30
CA THR A 49 -1.40 -1.26 20.76
C THR A 49 -1.78 0.14 20.30
N THR A 50 -0.86 1.08 20.49
CA THR A 50 -0.98 2.46 20.04
C THR A 50 -0.45 2.59 18.61
N THR A 51 -1.28 3.09 17.72
CA THR A 51 -0.92 3.47 16.34
C THR A 51 -0.86 4.98 16.20
N ALA A 52 0.08 5.47 15.38
CA ALA A 52 0.27 6.89 15.11
C ALA A 52 0.31 7.14 13.59
N THR A 53 -0.59 7.99 13.10
CA THR A 53 -0.60 8.48 11.72
C THR A 53 0.13 9.80 11.64
N VAL A 54 1.25 9.86 10.92
CA VAL A 54 1.87 11.15 10.53
C VAL A 54 1.24 11.56 9.21
N THR A 55 0.62 12.73 9.16
CA THR A 55 -0.07 13.20 7.95
C THR A 55 0.82 14.16 7.17
N ARG A 56 1.02 15.38 7.68
CA ARG A 56 1.80 16.45 7.06
C ARG A 56 2.62 17.22 8.08
N GLY A 57 3.51 18.08 7.61
CA GLY A 57 4.18 19.07 8.44
C GLY A 57 4.44 20.36 7.69
N THR A 58 4.98 21.32 8.42
CA THR A 58 5.56 22.55 7.87
C THR A 58 6.97 22.68 8.40
N THR A 59 7.89 23.23 7.59
CA THR A 59 9.24 23.58 8.05
C THR A 59 9.63 24.96 7.53
N ARG A 60 10.34 25.72 8.35
CA ARG A 60 10.96 27.00 8.01
C ARG A 60 12.48 26.82 8.05
N GLY A 61 13.17 27.35 7.04
CA GLY A 61 14.63 27.46 7.05
C GLY A 61 15.46 26.21 6.74
N THR A 62 14.88 25.02 6.57
CA THR A 62 15.66 23.84 6.14
C THR A 62 16.05 23.91 4.66
N THR A 63 17.32 23.60 4.36
CA THR A 63 17.89 23.53 3.00
C THR A 63 18.09 22.10 2.50
N ALA A 64 17.85 21.08 3.34
CA ALA A 64 18.03 19.69 2.97
C ALA A 64 17.04 19.25 1.89
N ASN A 65 17.39 18.19 1.15
CA ASN A 65 16.56 17.69 0.06
C ASN A 65 15.41 16.77 0.51
N ARG A 66 15.54 16.10 1.67
CA ARG A 66 14.52 15.20 2.25
C ARG A 66 14.40 15.38 3.76
N VAL A 67 13.21 15.05 4.27
CA VAL A 67 12.87 15.10 5.69
C VAL A 67 12.38 13.71 6.13
N PHE A 68 12.58 13.35 7.39
CA PHE A 68 12.09 12.11 7.98
C PHE A 68 11.44 12.40 9.32
N VAL A 69 10.40 11.66 9.67
CA VAL A 69 9.83 11.68 11.02
C VAL A 69 10.09 10.32 11.67
N ALA A 70 10.61 10.35 12.90
CA ALA A 70 10.59 9.21 13.79
C ALA A 70 9.68 9.50 14.99
N MET A 71 8.86 8.53 15.37
CA MET A 71 7.92 8.61 16.49
C MET A 71 8.25 7.54 17.51
N ARG A 72 8.10 7.85 18.80
CA ARG A 72 8.14 6.87 19.89
C ARG A 72 7.32 7.36 21.07
N VAL A 73 6.75 6.43 21.84
CA VAL A 73 6.15 6.76 23.13
C VAL A 73 7.26 6.80 24.18
N ILE A 74 7.27 7.84 25.01
CA ILE A 74 8.15 7.99 26.17
C ILE A 74 7.29 7.93 27.43
N GLY A 75 7.62 7.03 28.35
CA GLY A 75 6.95 6.92 29.63
C GLY A 75 7.22 8.11 30.56
N GLY A 76 6.40 8.29 31.58
CA GLY A 76 6.64 9.27 32.65
C GLY A 76 7.94 9.04 33.45
N ASP A 77 8.55 7.87 33.31
CA ASP A 77 9.89 7.48 33.78
C ASP A 77 11.02 7.89 32.83
N GLY A 78 10.70 8.47 31.66
CA GLY A 78 11.65 8.81 30.60
C GLY A 78 12.03 7.63 29.70
N ALA A 79 11.58 6.41 29.98
CA ALA A 79 11.91 5.23 29.19
C ALA A 79 11.13 5.19 27.87
N CYS A 80 11.73 4.65 26.81
CA CYS A 80 11.00 4.40 25.57
C CYS A 80 10.03 3.22 25.75
N ARG A 81 8.75 3.41 25.43
CA ARG A 81 7.79 2.30 25.29
C ARG A 81 7.72 1.85 23.83
N GLY A 82 7.62 0.54 23.63
CA GLY A 82 7.44 -0.06 22.30
C GLY A 82 8.60 0.20 21.35
N ARG A 83 8.30 0.41 20.07
CA ARG A 83 9.29 0.70 19.03
C ARG A 83 9.31 2.18 18.65
N ARG A 84 10.50 2.65 18.26
CA ARG A 84 10.67 3.88 17.49
C ARG A 84 10.28 3.63 16.04
N ALA A 85 9.06 4.00 15.66
CA ALA A 85 8.61 3.93 14.27
C ALA A 85 9.19 5.06 13.44
N GLN A 86 9.42 4.84 12.15
CA GLN A 86 10.03 5.81 11.23
C GLN A 86 9.20 5.93 9.95
N THR A 87 9.19 7.11 9.35
CA THR A 87 8.60 7.34 8.03
C THR A 87 9.34 8.47 7.29
N MET A 88 9.68 8.21 6.02
CA MET A 88 10.35 9.16 5.15
C MET A 88 9.33 10.12 4.54
N SER A 89 9.63 11.43 4.47
CA SER A 89 8.74 12.38 3.80
C SER A 89 8.70 12.07 2.31
N ARG A 90 7.51 11.97 1.76
CA ARG A 90 7.27 11.51 0.38
C ARG A 90 7.24 12.68 -0.61
N SER A 91 7.97 13.75 -0.25
CA SER A 91 8.01 15.04 -0.93
C SER A 91 9.38 15.69 -0.79
N THR A 92 9.89 16.23 -1.90
CA THR A 92 11.08 17.09 -1.95
C THR A 92 10.77 18.56 -1.68
N ARG A 93 9.49 18.96 -1.55
CA ARG A 93 9.11 20.28 -1.02
C ARG A 93 9.25 20.28 0.50
N THR A 94 10.47 20.45 0.98
CA THR A 94 10.82 20.34 2.41
C THR A 94 10.12 21.34 3.32
N ARG A 95 9.59 22.45 2.80
CA ARG A 95 8.75 23.40 3.55
C ARG A 95 7.36 22.87 3.93
N ALA A 96 6.85 21.86 3.21
CA ALA A 96 5.53 21.25 3.45
C ALA A 96 5.59 19.73 3.20
N PRO A 97 6.33 18.97 4.04
CA PRO A 97 6.46 17.52 3.89
C PRO A 97 5.11 16.82 4.15
N VAL A 98 4.86 15.75 3.40
CA VAL A 98 3.72 14.86 3.57
C VAL A 98 4.23 13.44 3.80
N TRP A 99 3.56 12.74 4.71
CA TRP A 99 3.81 11.34 5.04
C TRP A 99 2.57 10.49 4.81
N ASN A 100 1.39 10.94 5.25
CA ASN A 100 0.11 10.20 5.20
C ASN A 100 0.27 8.70 5.52
N THR A 101 0.98 8.41 6.62
CA THR A 101 1.40 7.04 6.99
C THR A 101 1.04 6.72 8.42
N THR A 102 0.27 5.65 8.63
CA THR A 102 0.03 5.06 9.95
C THR A 102 1.13 4.06 10.30
N ARG A 103 1.68 4.18 11.50
CA ARG A 103 2.66 3.26 12.09
C ARG A 103 2.11 2.67 13.38
N ASP A 104 2.28 1.36 13.56
CA ASP A 104 2.11 0.73 14.87
C ASP A 104 3.31 1.08 15.77
N LEU A 105 3.10 1.56 16.99
CA LEU A 105 4.19 1.86 17.93
C LEU A 105 4.55 0.64 18.81
N ARG A 106 3.82 -0.48 18.69
CA ARG A 106 4.04 -1.74 19.44
C ARG A 106 4.14 -1.53 20.95
N CYS A 107 3.26 -0.69 21.49
CA CYS A 107 3.09 -0.49 22.92
C CYS A 107 1.68 -0.03 23.23
N GLU A 108 1.20 -0.37 24.42
CA GLU A 108 0.07 0.30 25.05
C GLU A 108 0.56 1.61 25.69
N ALA A 109 0.23 2.75 25.09
CA ALA A 109 0.56 4.07 25.62
C ALA A 109 -0.42 4.47 26.73
N ARG A 110 0.11 4.99 27.85
CA ARG A 110 -0.65 5.38 29.04
C ARG A 110 -0.85 6.89 29.08
N PHE A 111 -1.86 7.36 29.83
CA PHE A 111 -2.15 8.81 29.93
C PHE A 111 -0.97 9.66 30.44
N GLY A 112 -0.11 9.11 31.29
CA GLY A 112 1.11 9.77 31.78
C GLY A 112 2.30 9.75 30.82
N ASP A 113 2.15 9.19 29.62
CA ASP A 113 3.21 9.10 28.61
C ASP A 113 3.14 10.29 27.62
N ALA A 114 4.23 10.50 26.87
CA ALA A 114 4.32 11.49 25.80
C ALA A 114 4.69 10.83 24.47
N LEU A 115 4.03 11.23 23.38
CA LEU A 115 4.49 10.93 22.03
C LEU A 115 5.62 11.91 21.69
N CYS A 116 6.82 11.36 21.49
CA CYS A 116 7.99 12.10 21.05
C CYS A 116 8.14 11.96 19.53
N VAL A 117 8.17 13.11 18.84
CA VAL A 117 8.32 13.22 17.39
C VAL A 117 9.67 13.87 17.11
N ASP A 118 10.49 13.20 16.31
CA ASP A 118 11.82 13.65 15.91
C ASP A 118 11.83 13.93 14.41
N LEU A 119 12.19 15.14 14.01
CA LEU A 119 12.32 15.58 12.62
C LEU A 119 13.79 15.53 12.21
N TYR A 120 14.09 14.75 11.18
CA TYR A 120 15.44 14.63 10.63
C TYR A 120 15.50 15.21 9.22
N ALA A 121 16.65 15.76 8.87
CA ALA A 121 16.99 16.24 7.54
C ALA A 121 18.13 15.40 6.95
N GLY A 122 18.05 15.04 5.67
CA GLY A 122 19.11 14.29 5.01
C GLY A 122 18.97 14.31 3.49
N ASP A 123 20.06 13.97 2.81
CA ASP A 123 20.19 14.19 1.35
C ASP A 123 20.09 12.90 0.51
N GLY A 124 19.89 11.73 1.14
CA GLY A 124 19.87 10.44 0.44
C GLY A 124 18.73 9.52 0.87
N ALA A 125 18.54 8.43 0.13
CA ALA A 125 17.55 7.40 0.43
C ALA A 125 17.91 6.53 1.67
N ARG A 126 19.15 6.61 2.17
CA ARG A 126 19.75 5.73 3.22
C ARG A 126 19.21 5.94 4.66
N GLY A 127 17.90 6.12 4.80
CA GLY A 127 17.17 6.10 6.07
C GLY A 127 17.46 7.24 7.04
N VAL A 128 16.79 7.21 8.19
CA VAL A 128 16.94 8.22 9.26
C VAL A 128 18.32 8.18 9.93
N GLU A 129 19.04 7.07 9.79
CA GLU A 129 20.28 6.77 10.52
C GLU A 129 21.46 7.63 10.07
N ARG A 130 21.43 8.09 8.82
CA ARG A 130 22.39 9.05 8.26
C ARG A 130 21.79 10.45 8.11
N ALA A 131 20.59 10.68 8.63
CA ALA A 131 19.93 11.96 8.64
C ALA A 131 20.25 12.70 9.95
N THR A 132 20.41 14.02 9.87
CA THR A 132 20.68 14.90 11.01
C THR A 132 19.36 15.22 11.72
N LEU A 133 19.28 15.02 13.04
CA LEU A 133 18.14 15.50 13.83
C LEU A 133 18.12 17.03 13.80
N ILE A 134 17.09 17.63 13.18
CA ILE A 134 16.96 19.09 13.06
C ILE A 134 15.99 19.69 14.08
N ALA A 135 14.96 18.94 14.48
CA ALA A 135 14.00 19.42 15.48
C ALA A 135 13.35 18.26 16.24
N ARG A 136 12.89 18.52 17.46
CA ARG A 136 12.11 17.59 18.28
C ARG A 136 10.85 18.28 18.79
N GLY A 137 9.75 17.55 18.78
CA GLY A 137 8.47 17.94 19.37
C GLY A 137 7.93 16.84 20.26
N GLN A 138 7.07 17.22 21.21
CA GLN A 138 6.42 16.28 22.11
C GLN A 138 4.96 16.70 22.32
N VAL A 139 4.08 15.70 22.46
CA VAL A 139 2.68 15.90 22.83
C VAL A 139 2.26 14.84 23.86
N SER A 140 1.43 15.23 24.83
CA SER A 140 0.88 14.29 25.81
C SER A 140 0.03 13.23 25.10
N VAL A 141 0.21 11.96 25.46
CA VAL A 141 -0.64 10.86 24.96
C VAL A 141 -2.09 11.08 25.39
N GLN A 142 -2.34 11.58 26.61
CA GLN A 142 -3.69 11.94 27.06
C GLN A 142 -4.34 13.00 26.16
N HIS A 143 -3.62 14.06 25.79
CA HIS A 143 -4.17 15.08 24.89
C HIS A 143 -4.48 14.53 23.49
N ALA A 144 -3.60 13.68 22.96
CA ALA A 144 -3.76 13.11 21.63
C ALA A 144 -4.84 12.03 21.55
N LEU A 145 -5.00 11.19 22.58
CA LEU A 145 -6.09 10.21 22.68
C LEU A 145 -7.44 10.86 23.07
N ALA A 146 -7.44 12.00 23.77
CA ALA A 146 -8.66 12.80 23.94
C ALA A 146 -9.17 13.39 22.61
N ASN A 147 -8.33 13.40 21.57
CA ASN A 147 -8.65 13.78 20.20
C ASN A 147 -8.42 12.58 19.25
N GLU A 148 -8.75 11.37 19.70
CA GLU A 148 -8.43 10.11 19.01
C GLU A 148 -8.81 10.13 17.53
N GLY A 149 -7.85 9.80 16.68
CA GLY A 149 -7.99 9.77 15.24
C GLY A 149 -8.07 11.13 14.53
N ALA A 150 -8.12 12.25 15.26
CA ALA A 150 -8.01 13.61 14.71
C ALA A 150 -6.54 14.07 14.68
N GLU A 151 -6.23 15.04 13.82
CA GLU A 151 -4.88 15.60 13.71
C GLU A 151 -4.56 16.56 14.86
N VAL A 152 -3.55 16.21 15.64
CA VAL A 152 -2.95 17.07 16.67
C VAL A 152 -1.66 17.66 16.13
N ALA A 153 -1.52 18.98 16.26
CA ALA A 153 -0.30 19.68 15.90
C ALA A 153 0.77 19.46 16.98
N VAL A 154 1.96 19.00 16.57
CA VAL A 154 3.15 18.87 17.41
C VAL A 154 4.12 19.98 17.00
N PRO A 155 4.29 21.05 17.81
CA PRO A 155 5.33 22.05 17.60
C PRO A 155 6.72 21.42 17.75
N MET A 156 7.61 21.73 16.82
CA MET A 156 8.95 21.19 16.75
C MET A 156 9.96 22.30 17.02
N TYR A 157 10.93 22.02 17.90
CA TYR A 157 11.94 22.98 18.36
C TYR A 157 13.35 22.53 17.98
N ASP A 158 14.21 23.46 17.59
CA ASP A 158 15.63 23.26 17.34
C ASP A 158 16.47 23.58 18.59
N LYS A 159 17.32 22.62 18.99
CA LYS A 159 18.07 22.67 20.26
C LYS A 159 17.15 22.93 21.47
N LEU A 160 17.68 23.44 22.58
CA LEU A 160 16.95 23.63 23.85
C LEU A 160 16.20 24.97 23.93
N GLU A 161 16.31 25.83 22.91
CA GLU A 161 15.71 27.16 22.89
C GLU A 161 14.23 27.10 22.47
N ARG A 162 13.36 26.90 23.46
CA ARG A 162 11.89 26.80 23.28
C ARG A 162 11.20 28.08 22.76
N ALA A 163 11.96 29.08 22.31
CA ALA A 163 11.46 30.43 22.01
C ALA A 163 10.71 30.53 20.68
N THR A 164 11.10 29.74 19.67
CA THR A 164 10.45 29.70 18.36
C THR A 164 10.33 28.28 17.83
N SER A 165 9.18 27.93 17.24
CA SER A 165 8.95 26.63 16.60
C SER A 165 9.28 26.75 15.10
N PRO A 166 10.45 26.29 14.61
CA PRO A 166 10.79 26.31 13.18
C PRO A 166 9.89 25.39 12.33
N ALA A 167 9.25 24.39 12.93
CA ALA A 167 8.43 23.42 12.22
C ALA A 167 7.22 22.95 13.06
N THR A 168 6.23 22.37 12.40
CA THR A 168 5.08 21.69 13.03
C THR A 168 4.85 20.37 12.30
N VAL A 169 4.64 19.28 13.03
CA VAL A 169 4.23 17.98 12.47
C VAL A 169 2.83 17.64 12.96
N HIS A 170 1.94 17.22 12.07
CA HIS A 170 0.59 16.79 12.41
C HIS A 170 0.56 15.28 12.58
N VAL A 171 0.05 14.83 13.73
CA VAL A 171 -0.07 13.40 14.07
C VAL A 171 -1.48 13.10 14.60
N ALA A 172 -2.03 11.95 14.23
CA ALA A 172 -3.23 11.40 14.85
C ALA A 172 -2.85 10.13 15.61
N LEU A 173 -3.20 10.03 16.89
CA LEU A 173 -3.03 8.81 17.69
C LEU A 173 -4.34 8.03 17.75
N ARG A 174 -4.23 6.70 17.73
CA ARG A 174 -5.33 5.77 18.00
C ARG A 174 -4.85 4.58 18.81
N THR A 175 -5.62 4.16 19.79
CA THR A 175 -5.49 2.86 20.44
C THR A 175 -6.26 1.84 19.62
N ARG A 176 -5.71 0.64 19.45
CA ARG A 176 -6.35 -0.47 18.76
C ARG A 176 -6.22 -1.73 19.60
N ASP A 177 -7.23 -2.58 19.58
CA ASP A 177 -7.06 -3.96 20.03
C ASP A 177 -6.14 -4.69 19.01
N LEU A 178 -5.19 -5.50 19.47
CA LEU A 178 -4.43 -6.37 18.55
C LEU A 178 -5.35 -7.42 17.91
N ALA A 179 -6.48 -7.75 18.55
CA ALA A 179 -7.54 -8.56 17.95
C ALA A 179 -8.31 -7.83 16.83
N GLU A 180 -8.37 -6.49 16.84
CA GLU A 180 -8.95 -5.69 15.75
C GLU A 180 -7.98 -5.55 14.57
N THR A 181 -6.67 -5.61 14.80
CA THR A 181 -5.70 -5.64 13.69
C THR A 181 -5.83 -6.97 12.94
N ARG A 182 -6.27 -6.91 11.68
CA ARG A 182 -6.59 -8.12 10.90
C ARG A 182 -5.38 -9.05 10.79
N ALA A 183 -5.51 -10.24 11.37
CA ALA A 183 -4.52 -11.31 11.27
C ALA A 183 -4.39 -11.91 9.86
N SER A 184 -5.33 -11.59 8.96
CA SER A 184 -5.26 -11.98 7.54
C SER A 184 -5.81 -10.88 6.62
N LYS A 185 -5.31 -10.86 5.38
CA LYS A 185 -5.67 -9.90 4.34
C LYS A 185 -5.55 -10.57 2.97
N ARG A 186 -6.57 -10.43 2.13
CA ARG A 186 -6.49 -10.84 0.72
C ARG A 186 -6.07 -9.65 -0.15
N ILE A 187 -5.11 -9.89 -1.05
CA ILE A 187 -4.57 -8.86 -1.95
C ILE A 187 -4.74 -9.35 -3.38
N PHE A 188 -5.61 -8.67 -4.14
CA PHE A 188 -5.75 -8.90 -5.58
C PHE A 188 -4.71 -8.05 -6.32
N TYR A 189 -3.51 -8.61 -6.50
CA TYR A 189 -2.42 -7.93 -7.18
C TYR A 189 -2.55 -8.03 -8.69
N VAL A 190 -2.56 -6.88 -9.36
CA VAL A 190 -2.72 -6.73 -10.79
C VAL A 190 -1.44 -6.11 -11.36
N ARG A 191 -0.81 -6.78 -12.33
CA ARG A 191 0.24 -6.18 -13.14
C ARG A 191 -0.39 -5.26 -14.18
N HIS A 192 0.17 -4.06 -14.37
CA HIS A 192 -0.26 -3.15 -15.43
C HIS A 192 -0.33 -3.81 -16.84
N GLY A 193 -1.18 -3.26 -17.71
CA GLY A 193 -1.24 -3.61 -19.14
C GLY A 193 0.05 -3.24 -19.88
N GLU A 194 0.18 -3.64 -21.15
CA GLU A 194 1.35 -3.30 -21.98
C GLU A 194 1.56 -1.77 -22.06
N SER A 195 2.77 -1.32 -21.73
CA SER A 195 3.17 0.10 -21.86
C SER A 195 4.07 0.33 -23.06
N LYS A 196 4.19 1.60 -23.48
CA LYS A 196 5.16 2.02 -24.51
C LYS A 196 6.61 1.67 -24.15
N TRP A 197 6.92 1.47 -22.86
CA TRP A 197 8.20 0.90 -22.42
C TRP A 197 8.32 -0.59 -22.73
N ASN A 198 7.26 -1.40 -22.54
CA ASN A 198 7.30 -2.82 -22.88
C ASN A 198 7.39 -3.06 -24.39
N GLU A 199 6.70 -2.23 -25.17
CA GLU A 199 6.83 -2.13 -26.63
C GLU A 199 8.26 -1.74 -27.02
N ALA A 200 8.79 -0.62 -26.50
CA ALA A 200 10.15 -0.18 -26.81
C ALA A 200 11.25 -1.18 -26.38
N GLN A 201 11.04 -1.94 -25.29
CA GLN A 201 11.94 -3.03 -24.88
C GLN A 201 11.92 -4.21 -25.86
N ARG A 202 10.75 -4.56 -26.41
CA ARG A 202 10.60 -5.62 -27.42
C ARG A 202 11.27 -5.23 -28.74
N ASP A 203 11.07 -3.98 -29.15
CA ASP A 203 11.49 -3.46 -30.45
C ASP A 203 12.89 -2.82 -30.43
N ILE A 204 13.60 -2.89 -29.29
CA ILE A 204 14.94 -2.32 -29.04
C ILE A 204 14.99 -0.81 -29.37
N ASN A 205 13.89 -0.10 -29.11
CA ASN A 205 13.74 1.33 -29.41
C ASN A 205 14.33 2.19 -28.28
N ILE A 206 15.65 2.36 -28.31
CA ILE A 206 16.44 3.12 -27.30
C ILE A 206 15.89 4.54 -27.11
N ALA A 207 15.50 5.23 -28.18
CA ALA A 207 14.99 6.60 -28.13
C ALA A 207 13.67 6.71 -27.35
N ASN A 208 12.78 5.72 -27.48
CA ASN A 208 11.59 5.64 -26.63
C ASN A 208 11.95 5.20 -25.20
N MET A 209 12.85 4.22 -25.02
CA MET A 209 13.29 3.78 -23.68
C MET A 209 13.87 4.92 -22.82
N MET A 210 14.47 5.95 -23.41
CA MET A 210 14.97 7.12 -22.66
C MET A 210 13.87 8.03 -22.08
N ARG A 211 12.59 7.77 -22.35
CA ARG A 211 11.47 8.58 -21.83
C ARG A 211 11.05 8.16 -20.41
N PHE A 212 10.43 9.10 -19.70
CA PHE A 212 9.95 8.90 -18.33
C PHE A 212 8.45 8.58 -18.30
N ASP A 213 8.07 7.74 -17.33
CA ASP A 213 6.69 7.36 -16.99
C ASP A 213 5.81 7.03 -18.21
N HIS A 214 6.06 5.88 -18.84
CA HIS A 214 5.35 5.51 -20.06
C HIS A 214 3.88 5.16 -19.80
N PRO A 215 2.96 5.62 -20.67
CA PRO A 215 1.57 5.17 -20.67
C PRO A 215 1.41 3.78 -21.28
N LEU A 216 0.19 3.24 -21.18
CA LEU A 216 -0.24 2.06 -21.92
C LEU A 216 -0.11 2.25 -23.44
N THR A 217 0.11 1.17 -24.18
CA THR A 217 -0.16 1.10 -25.62
C THR A 217 -1.68 0.97 -25.85
N LEU A 218 -2.16 1.12 -27.09
CA LEU A 218 -3.56 0.83 -27.41
C LEU A 218 -3.92 -0.63 -27.08
N PHE A 219 -2.98 -1.56 -27.28
CA PHE A 219 -3.13 -2.96 -26.89
C PHE A 219 -3.16 -3.12 -25.35
N GLY A 220 -2.35 -2.37 -24.61
CA GLY A 220 -2.40 -2.32 -23.14
C GLY A 220 -3.73 -1.82 -22.58
N VAL A 221 -4.37 -0.84 -23.24
CA VAL A 221 -5.73 -0.39 -22.91
C VAL A 221 -6.75 -1.53 -23.10
N GLN A 222 -6.72 -2.21 -24.25
CA GLN A 222 -7.59 -3.35 -24.53
C GLN A 222 -7.38 -4.49 -23.53
N GLN A 223 -6.14 -4.77 -23.14
CA GLN A 223 -5.80 -5.76 -22.10
C GLN A 223 -6.45 -5.42 -20.75
N ALA A 224 -6.36 -4.16 -20.31
CA ALA A 224 -6.95 -3.70 -19.04
C ALA A 224 -8.48 -3.76 -19.06
N GLN A 225 -9.12 -3.33 -20.15
CA GLN A 225 -10.57 -3.44 -20.33
C GLN A 225 -11.03 -4.91 -20.37
N ALA A 226 -10.30 -5.79 -21.06
CA ALA A 226 -10.62 -7.21 -21.12
C ALA A 226 -10.45 -7.91 -19.76
N LEU A 227 -9.47 -7.50 -18.94
CA LEU A 227 -9.36 -7.95 -17.55
C LEU A 227 -10.59 -7.54 -16.75
N GLY A 228 -10.98 -6.25 -16.80
CA GLY A 228 -12.17 -5.73 -16.11
C GLY A 228 -13.46 -6.46 -16.51
N GLY A 229 -13.66 -6.69 -17.82
CA GLY A 229 -14.80 -7.44 -18.34
C GLY A 229 -14.86 -8.89 -17.86
N ARG A 230 -13.73 -9.61 -17.86
CA ARG A 230 -13.66 -11.00 -17.33
C ARG A 230 -13.91 -11.04 -15.82
N ALA A 231 -13.38 -10.07 -15.07
CA ALA A 231 -13.63 -9.94 -13.64
C ALA A 231 -15.12 -9.67 -13.35
N ALA A 232 -15.76 -8.76 -14.09
CA ALA A 232 -17.18 -8.45 -13.93
C ALA A 232 -18.09 -9.67 -14.20
N VAL A 233 -17.81 -10.43 -15.25
CA VAL A 233 -18.52 -11.69 -15.55
C VAL A 233 -18.34 -12.70 -14.42
N ALA A 234 -17.11 -12.89 -13.93
CA ALA A 234 -16.83 -13.82 -12.84
C ALA A 234 -17.52 -13.42 -11.52
N CYS A 235 -17.52 -12.13 -11.16
CA CYS A 235 -18.25 -11.62 -10.00
C CYS A 235 -19.77 -11.82 -10.14
N SER A 236 -20.33 -11.55 -11.32
CA SER A 236 -21.76 -11.72 -11.60
C SER A 236 -22.19 -13.19 -11.51
N GLN A 237 -21.37 -14.12 -12.02
CA GLN A 237 -21.62 -15.56 -11.90
C GLN A 237 -21.54 -16.05 -10.46
N ALA A 238 -20.54 -15.61 -9.69
CA ALA A 238 -20.39 -15.97 -8.28
C ALA A 238 -21.58 -15.45 -7.43
N GLN A 239 -22.00 -14.20 -7.62
CA GLN A 239 -23.20 -13.63 -7.00
C GLN A 239 -24.49 -14.37 -7.35
N ALA A 240 -24.57 -14.99 -8.53
CA ALA A 240 -25.69 -15.82 -8.95
C ALA A 240 -25.64 -17.26 -8.41
N GLY A 241 -24.65 -17.61 -7.58
CA GLY A 241 -24.43 -18.96 -7.08
C GLY A 241 -24.01 -19.97 -8.16
N VAL A 242 -23.54 -19.48 -9.32
CA VAL A 242 -23.01 -20.32 -10.39
C VAL A 242 -21.56 -20.66 -10.07
N LEU A 243 -21.20 -21.94 -10.11
CA LEU A 243 -19.84 -22.41 -9.86
C LEU A 243 -18.85 -21.77 -10.85
N VAL A 244 -17.96 -20.91 -10.35
CA VAL A 244 -16.99 -20.15 -11.17
C VAL A 244 -15.59 -20.72 -10.98
N HIS A 245 -14.95 -21.15 -12.07
CA HIS A 245 -13.50 -21.31 -12.05
C HIS A 245 -12.84 -19.93 -12.14
N ALA A 246 -12.35 -19.40 -11.03
CA ALA A 246 -11.94 -17.99 -10.91
C ALA A 246 -10.93 -17.51 -11.98
N ASN A 247 -10.11 -18.42 -12.53
CA ASN A 247 -9.28 -18.15 -13.70
C ASN A 247 -10.05 -18.32 -15.04
N VAL A 248 -11.11 -17.53 -15.27
CA VAL A 248 -11.93 -17.59 -16.50
C VAL A 248 -11.14 -17.05 -17.70
N THR A 249 -10.87 -17.90 -18.69
CA THR A 249 -10.14 -17.52 -19.93
C THR A 249 -11.05 -17.20 -21.12
N SER A 250 -12.33 -17.58 -21.09
CA SER A 250 -13.28 -17.39 -22.20
C SER A 250 -14.34 -16.33 -21.88
N THR A 251 -14.63 -15.48 -22.86
CA THR A 251 -15.73 -14.51 -22.84
C THR A 251 -16.99 -15.00 -23.57
N SER A 252 -17.04 -16.27 -23.99
CA SER A 252 -18.26 -16.84 -24.55
C SER A 252 -19.39 -16.76 -23.52
N PRO A 253 -20.58 -16.23 -23.88
CA PRO A 253 -21.79 -16.43 -23.08
C PRO A 253 -21.98 -17.94 -22.84
N PRO A 254 -22.54 -18.36 -21.70
CA PRO A 254 -22.93 -19.75 -21.53
C PRO A 254 -23.93 -20.09 -22.64
N THR A 255 -23.50 -20.91 -23.60
CA THR A 255 -24.40 -21.46 -24.60
C THR A 255 -25.41 -22.31 -23.84
N MET A 256 -26.64 -21.81 -23.74
CA MET A 256 -27.79 -22.57 -23.27
C MET A 256 -28.05 -23.69 -24.27
N SER A 257 -27.28 -24.78 -24.16
CA SER A 257 -27.60 -26.03 -24.82
C SER A 257 -28.97 -26.46 -24.31
N PRO A 258 -29.93 -26.78 -25.19
CA PRO A 258 -31.21 -27.34 -24.75
C PRO A 258 -30.95 -28.63 -23.96
N PRO A 259 -31.83 -29.00 -23.01
CA PRO A 259 -31.59 -30.11 -22.09
C PRO A 259 -31.60 -31.46 -22.82
N SER A 260 -30.43 -31.85 -23.34
CA SER A 260 -30.21 -33.10 -24.04
C SER A 260 -30.04 -34.25 -23.04
N SER A 261 -31.17 -34.80 -22.61
CA SER A 261 -31.37 -36.11 -21.95
C SER A 261 -30.63 -36.38 -20.62
N PRO A 262 -31.24 -37.10 -19.67
CA PRO A 262 -30.61 -37.43 -18.39
C PRO A 262 -29.53 -38.51 -18.56
N SER A 263 -28.32 -38.10 -18.97
CA SER A 263 -27.13 -38.92 -18.79
C SER A 263 -26.84 -39.05 -17.29
N SER A 264 -26.57 -40.27 -16.84
CA SER A 264 -26.44 -40.65 -15.42
C SER A 264 -25.52 -39.71 -14.63
N PRO A 265 -25.80 -39.48 -13.32
CA PRO A 265 -24.98 -38.60 -12.49
C PRO A 265 -23.56 -39.15 -12.39
N LYS A 266 -22.65 -38.62 -13.22
CA LYS A 266 -21.21 -38.80 -13.04
C LYS A 266 -20.86 -38.17 -11.69
N SER A 267 -20.46 -39.01 -10.74
CA SER A 267 -19.94 -38.59 -9.45
C SER A 267 -18.88 -37.49 -9.67
N ARG A 268 -19.22 -36.25 -9.30
CA ARG A 268 -18.30 -35.12 -9.37
C ARG A 268 -17.25 -35.34 -8.29
N SER A 269 -15.96 -35.31 -8.64
CA SER A 269 -14.92 -35.55 -7.64
C SER A 269 -14.94 -34.43 -6.58
N PRO A 270 -14.80 -34.76 -5.28
CA PRO A 270 -14.83 -33.75 -4.21
C PRO A 270 -13.82 -32.61 -4.43
N SER A 271 -12.64 -32.92 -4.98
CA SER A 271 -11.60 -31.94 -5.28
C SER A 271 -12.00 -30.88 -6.32
N LEU A 272 -12.90 -31.20 -7.27
CA LEU A 272 -13.42 -30.20 -8.21
C LEU A 272 -14.43 -29.27 -7.53
N MET A 273 -15.31 -29.81 -6.67
CA MET A 273 -16.26 -29.00 -5.90
C MET A 273 -15.56 -28.02 -4.95
N VAL A 274 -14.47 -28.44 -4.30
CA VAL A 274 -13.66 -27.54 -3.45
C VAL A 274 -13.05 -26.40 -4.27
N ALA A 275 -12.38 -26.70 -5.39
CA ALA A 275 -11.75 -25.68 -6.22
C ALA A 275 -12.74 -24.70 -6.89
N GLU A 276 -13.94 -25.16 -7.24
CA GLU A 276 -15.01 -24.31 -7.76
C GLU A 276 -15.62 -23.41 -6.67
N ASN A 277 -15.73 -23.88 -5.43
CA ASN A 277 -16.19 -23.09 -4.29
C ASN A 277 -15.15 -22.02 -3.89
N GLU A 278 -13.86 -22.38 -3.80
CA GLU A 278 -12.76 -21.42 -3.62
C GLU A 278 -12.77 -20.35 -4.71
N GLY A 279 -13.13 -20.74 -5.94
CA GLY A 279 -13.23 -19.83 -7.07
C GLY A 279 -14.35 -18.80 -6.94
N SER A 280 -15.54 -19.19 -6.45
CA SER A 280 -16.64 -18.26 -6.16
C SER A 280 -16.25 -17.26 -5.07
N GLU A 281 -15.67 -17.76 -3.96
CA GLU A 281 -15.26 -16.93 -2.82
C GLU A 281 -14.25 -15.84 -3.23
N LEU A 282 -13.28 -16.18 -4.08
CA LEU A 282 -12.31 -15.23 -4.63
C LEU A 282 -12.97 -14.15 -5.49
N CYS A 283 -13.98 -14.51 -6.29
CA CYS A 283 -14.71 -13.57 -7.15
C CYS A 283 -15.65 -12.65 -6.36
N GLU A 284 -16.35 -13.18 -5.35
CA GLU A 284 -17.15 -12.40 -4.40
C GLU A 284 -16.28 -11.44 -3.59
N SER A 285 -15.15 -11.92 -3.08
CA SER A 285 -14.18 -11.13 -2.32
C SER A 285 -13.58 -10.00 -3.16
N TYR A 286 -13.27 -10.24 -4.44
CA TYR A 286 -12.87 -9.18 -5.37
C TYR A 286 -14.01 -8.17 -5.56
N GLY A 287 -15.23 -8.63 -5.88
CA GLY A 287 -16.38 -7.76 -6.13
C GLY A 287 -16.83 -6.91 -4.93
N ARG A 288 -16.42 -7.28 -3.70
CA ARG A 288 -16.65 -6.50 -2.46
C ARG A 288 -15.57 -5.45 -2.17
N CYS A 289 -14.43 -5.45 -2.86
CA CYS A 289 -13.36 -4.48 -2.61
C CYS A 289 -13.83 -3.05 -2.87
N THR A 290 -13.77 -2.18 -1.84
CA THR A 290 -14.04 -0.74 -2.02
C THR A 290 -12.79 0.06 -2.39
N THR A 291 -11.61 -0.46 -2.04
CA THR A 291 -10.32 0.22 -2.24
C THR A 291 -9.41 -0.49 -3.24
N CYS A 292 -8.94 0.27 -4.23
CA CYS A 292 -7.85 -0.09 -5.12
C CYS A 292 -6.62 0.79 -4.86
N TYR A 293 -5.57 0.20 -4.30
CA TYR A 293 -4.27 0.85 -4.22
C TYR A 293 -3.56 0.78 -5.57
N VAL A 294 -2.94 1.88 -6.01
CA VAL A 294 -2.35 1.97 -7.35
C VAL A 294 -0.97 2.63 -7.31
N SER A 295 -0.03 2.08 -8.08
CA SER A 295 1.24 2.77 -8.31
C SER A 295 0.98 4.10 -9.02
N PRO A 296 1.64 5.21 -8.63
CA PRO A 296 1.44 6.51 -9.27
C PRO A 296 1.96 6.60 -10.72
N LEU A 297 2.60 5.55 -11.26
CA LEU A 297 3.05 5.49 -12.65
C LEU A 297 1.84 5.42 -13.60
N THR A 298 1.88 6.21 -14.68
CA THR A 298 0.77 6.43 -15.62
C THR A 298 0.15 5.12 -16.12
N ARG A 299 0.96 4.13 -16.50
CA ARG A 299 0.48 2.81 -16.95
C ARG A 299 -0.31 2.04 -15.89
N ALA A 300 0.04 2.17 -14.60
CA ALA A 300 -0.69 1.53 -13.51
C ALA A 300 -2.02 2.25 -13.24
N VAL A 301 -2.01 3.58 -13.18
CA VAL A 301 -3.22 4.42 -13.05
C VAL A 301 -4.20 4.18 -14.20
N GLN A 302 -3.72 4.14 -15.45
CA GLN A 302 -4.54 3.81 -16.61
C GLN A 302 -5.10 2.38 -16.53
N THR A 303 -4.29 1.39 -16.14
CA THR A 303 -4.76 0.00 -15.98
C THR A 303 -5.86 -0.10 -14.91
N ALA A 304 -5.65 0.53 -13.76
CA ALA A 304 -6.62 0.56 -12.66
C ALA A 304 -7.94 1.19 -13.13
N CYS A 305 -7.89 2.36 -13.75
CA CYS A 305 -9.09 3.03 -14.25
C CYS A 305 -9.88 2.17 -15.26
N PHE A 306 -9.21 1.54 -16.23
CA PHE A 306 -9.89 0.71 -17.24
C PHE A 306 -10.45 -0.61 -16.71
N MET A 307 -9.73 -1.26 -15.79
CA MET A 307 -10.20 -2.47 -15.14
C MET A 307 -11.41 -2.18 -14.23
N LEU A 308 -11.32 -1.12 -13.43
CA LEU A 308 -12.34 -0.77 -12.44
C LEU A 308 -13.61 -0.16 -13.05
N GLN A 309 -13.59 0.32 -14.30
CA GLN A 309 -14.80 0.73 -15.03
C GLN A 309 -15.87 -0.38 -15.08
N SER A 310 -15.47 -1.65 -15.04
CA SER A 310 -16.39 -2.80 -15.01
C SER A 310 -16.63 -3.37 -13.60
N HIS A 311 -16.02 -2.79 -12.56
CA HIS A 311 -16.18 -3.28 -11.19
C HIS A 311 -17.60 -2.99 -10.64
N PRO A 312 -18.29 -3.94 -9.98
CA PRO A 312 -19.67 -3.76 -9.52
C PRO A 312 -19.92 -2.50 -8.67
N LEU A 313 -18.93 -2.13 -7.84
CA LEU A 313 -19.01 -0.97 -6.94
C LEU A 313 -18.65 0.39 -7.58
N THR A 314 -18.13 0.42 -8.81
CA THR A 314 -17.80 1.68 -9.51
C THR A 314 -19.07 2.42 -9.95
N ALA A 315 -20.08 1.69 -10.42
CA ALA A 315 -21.38 2.29 -10.74
C ALA A 315 -22.11 2.88 -9.52
N GLN A 316 -21.73 2.46 -8.31
CA GLN A 316 -22.28 2.93 -7.04
C GLN A 316 -21.51 4.14 -6.47
N GLY A 317 -20.40 4.56 -7.09
CA GLY A 317 -19.59 5.69 -6.66
C GLY A 317 -18.75 5.47 -5.39
N VAL A 318 -18.69 4.23 -4.87
CA VAL A 318 -17.95 3.91 -3.63
C VAL A 318 -16.53 3.39 -3.88
N MET A 319 -16.18 3.06 -5.14
CA MET A 319 -14.84 2.61 -5.50
C MET A 319 -13.81 3.75 -5.39
N ARG A 320 -12.76 3.52 -4.60
CA ARG A 320 -11.67 4.46 -4.34
C ARG A 320 -10.36 3.98 -4.95
N GLN A 321 -9.73 4.79 -5.78
CA GLN A 321 -8.33 4.62 -6.19
C GLN A 321 -7.42 5.45 -5.27
N VAL A 322 -6.41 4.80 -4.69
CA VAL A 322 -5.50 5.43 -3.72
C VAL A 322 -4.07 5.22 -4.17
N CYS A 323 -3.35 6.29 -4.47
CA CYS A 323 -1.94 6.18 -4.83
C CYS A 323 -1.08 5.66 -3.66
N LEU A 324 -0.15 4.74 -3.96
CA LEU A 324 0.90 4.31 -3.04
C LEU A 324 2.26 4.33 -3.73
N GLN A 325 3.12 5.26 -3.32
CA GLN A 325 4.49 5.34 -3.83
C GLN A 325 5.36 4.14 -3.42
N SER A 326 4.97 3.38 -2.38
CA SER A 326 5.66 2.16 -1.98
C SER A 326 5.62 1.08 -3.07
N ILE A 327 4.52 0.96 -3.83
CA ILE A 327 4.30 -0.07 -4.85
C ILE A 327 4.69 0.34 -6.29
N ARG A 328 5.45 1.44 -6.48
CA ARG A 328 6.05 1.78 -7.78
C ARG A 328 6.99 0.68 -8.28
N GLU A 329 7.31 0.65 -9.57
CA GLU A 329 8.32 -0.30 -10.05
C GLU A 329 9.72 0.00 -9.46
N ILE A 330 10.54 -1.03 -9.32
CA ILE A 330 11.91 -0.92 -8.80
C ILE A 330 12.84 -0.30 -9.86
N LYS A 331 13.47 0.84 -9.55
CA LYS A 331 14.40 1.53 -10.46
C LYS A 331 15.79 0.90 -10.43
N GLY A 332 16.07 0.03 -11.41
CA GLY A 332 17.42 -0.40 -11.74
C GLY A 332 18.24 0.68 -12.47
N VAL A 333 19.52 0.39 -12.71
CA VAL A 333 20.41 1.23 -13.55
C VAL A 333 19.81 1.36 -14.95
N GLY A 334 19.63 2.59 -15.44
CA GLY A 334 19.00 2.88 -16.74
C GLY A 334 17.47 2.69 -16.79
N GLY A 335 16.80 2.37 -15.67
CA GLY A 335 15.34 2.16 -15.61
C GLY A 335 14.52 3.47 -15.64
N LEU A 336 14.66 4.27 -16.70
CA LEU A 336 14.11 5.63 -16.78
C LEU A 336 12.57 5.70 -16.79
N ASP A 337 11.89 4.65 -17.23
CA ASP A 337 10.41 4.49 -17.16
C ASP A 337 9.82 4.49 -15.73
N THR A 338 10.66 4.40 -14.70
CA THR A 338 10.24 4.48 -13.29
C THR A 338 10.34 5.89 -12.71
N VAL A 339 10.94 6.83 -13.45
CA VAL A 339 10.96 8.26 -13.11
C VAL A 339 9.58 8.83 -13.39
N GLY A 340 8.92 9.36 -12.35
CA GLY A 340 7.63 10.03 -12.46
C GLY A 340 7.74 11.42 -13.09
N ILE A 341 6.59 12.00 -13.45
CA ILE A 341 6.51 13.38 -13.98
C ILE A 341 5.56 14.24 -13.15
N GLU A 342 4.34 13.78 -12.88
CA GLU A 342 3.34 14.56 -12.13
C GLU A 342 3.25 14.16 -10.65
N GLN A 343 2.65 15.05 -9.86
CA GLN A 343 2.43 14.92 -8.43
C GLN A 343 1.00 15.33 -8.08
N GLY A 344 0.45 14.81 -6.98
CA GLY A 344 -0.92 15.11 -6.56
C GLY A 344 -1.96 14.67 -7.60
N ASP A 345 -3.02 15.46 -7.76
CA ASP A 345 -4.10 15.21 -8.72
C ASP A 345 -3.60 15.17 -10.19
N GLY A 346 -2.47 15.84 -10.47
CA GLY A 346 -1.81 15.82 -11.78
C GLY A 346 -1.43 14.41 -12.27
N VAL A 347 -1.27 13.43 -11.36
CA VAL A 347 -1.06 12.03 -11.71
C VAL A 347 -2.21 11.47 -12.55
N LEU A 348 -3.47 11.75 -12.17
CA LEU A 348 -4.64 11.33 -12.93
C LEU A 348 -4.79 12.14 -14.21
N ASP A 349 -4.52 13.45 -14.19
CA ASP A 349 -4.64 14.30 -15.37
C ASP A 349 -3.60 13.97 -16.44
N ARG A 350 -2.40 13.53 -16.06
CA ARG A 350 -1.43 12.92 -16.99
C ARG A 350 -1.95 11.61 -17.58
N ALA A 351 -2.57 10.74 -16.77
CA ALA A 351 -3.16 9.50 -17.27
C ALA A 351 -4.28 9.76 -18.31
N LYS A 352 -5.10 10.79 -18.10
CA LYS A 352 -6.08 11.29 -19.08
C LYS A 352 -5.39 11.85 -20.33
N LYS A 353 -4.44 12.78 -20.18
CA LYS A 353 -3.72 13.40 -21.31
C LYS A 353 -3.01 12.36 -22.19
N LYS A 354 -2.33 11.38 -21.58
CA LYS A 354 -1.67 10.29 -22.31
C LYS A 354 -2.62 9.28 -22.94
N LEU A 355 -3.86 9.20 -22.46
CA LEU A 355 -4.92 8.44 -23.13
C LEU A 355 -5.48 9.20 -24.33
N ALA A 356 -5.67 10.52 -24.22
CA ALA A 356 -6.11 11.36 -25.35
C ALA A 356 -5.15 11.27 -26.54
N GLU A 357 -3.84 11.27 -26.29
CA GLU A 357 -2.77 11.07 -27.29
C GLU A 357 -2.82 9.73 -28.04
N ILE A 358 -3.57 8.72 -27.55
CA ILE A 358 -3.58 7.34 -28.08
C ILE A 358 -4.97 6.92 -28.57
N VAL A 359 -6.03 7.50 -28.01
CA VAL A 359 -7.43 7.16 -28.31
C VAL A 359 -8.22 8.38 -28.77
N ASN A 360 -8.59 9.28 -27.84
CA ASN A 360 -9.18 10.61 -28.07
C ASN A 360 -9.57 11.27 -26.73
N ASP A 361 -9.90 12.56 -26.77
CA ASP A 361 -10.35 13.34 -25.60
C ASP A 361 -11.65 12.82 -24.97
N GLN A 362 -12.56 12.22 -25.76
CA GLN A 362 -13.82 11.67 -25.24
C GLN A 362 -13.59 10.43 -24.37
N ALA A 363 -12.64 9.57 -24.73
CA ALA A 363 -12.21 8.46 -23.89
C ALA A 363 -11.46 8.96 -22.65
N ALA A 364 -10.60 9.98 -22.80
CA ALA A 364 -9.86 10.58 -21.70
C ALA A 364 -10.77 11.24 -20.65
N SER A 365 -11.83 11.95 -21.05
CA SER A 365 -12.77 12.59 -20.12
C SER A 365 -13.56 11.60 -19.25
N ARG A 366 -13.66 10.34 -19.68
CA ARG A 366 -14.31 9.24 -18.95
C ARG A 366 -13.35 8.41 -18.09
N LEU A 367 -12.04 8.66 -18.18
CA LEU A 367 -11.05 7.93 -17.38
C LEU A 367 -11.14 8.37 -15.91
N GLY A 368 -11.36 7.40 -15.00
CA GLY A 368 -11.60 7.65 -13.58
C GLY A 368 -13.07 7.98 -13.23
N ALA A 369 -13.98 8.03 -14.20
CA ALA A 369 -15.40 8.28 -13.92
C ALA A 369 -16.01 7.19 -13.01
N GLY A 370 -16.84 7.60 -12.04
CA GLY A 370 -17.43 6.71 -11.04
C GLY A 370 -16.49 6.30 -9.89
N MET A 371 -15.26 6.82 -9.84
CA MET A 371 -14.28 6.49 -8.81
C MET A 371 -13.76 7.74 -8.11
N ALA A 372 -13.59 7.67 -6.79
CA ALA A 372 -12.85 8.67 -6.04
C ALA A 372 -11.34 8.44 -6.23
N PHE A 373 -10.62 9.43 -6.75
CA PHE A 373 -9.14 9.39 -6.84
C PHE A 373 -8.53 10.13 -5.66
N ASP A 374 -7.66 9.45 -4.91
CA ASP A 374 -6.86 10.03 -3.83
C ASP A 374 -5.37 9.94 -4.21
N PRO A 375 -4.68 11.07 -4.45
CA PRO A 375 -3.24 11.05 -4.69
C PRO A 375 -2.44 10.65 -3.44
N ASN A 376 -3.05 10.67 -2.24
CA ASN A 376 -2.54 10.17 -0.97
C ASN A 376 -1.09 10.58 -0.66
N ASP A 377 -0.13 9.78 -1.11
CA ASP A 377 1.29 9.93 -0.83
C ASP A 377 2.16 10.25 -2.07
N ALA A 378 1.52 10.39 -3.24
CA ALA A 378 2.08 10.88 -4.49
C ALA A 378 2.03 12.42 -4.64
N ILE A 379 1.76 13.16 -3.55
CA ILE A 379 1.62 14.63 -3.52
C ILE A 379 2.98 15.35 -3.70
N GLY A 380 4.09 14.65 -3.46
CA GLY A 380 5.45 15.14 -3.73
C GLY A 380 6.22 14.23 -4.67
N GLN A 381 7.55 14.35 -4.74
CA GLN A 381 8.37 13.45 -5.54
C GLN A 381 8.36 12.03 -4.94
N TRP A 382 7.51 11.18 -5.50
CA TRP A 382 7.30 9.78 -5.13
C TRP A 382 8.25 8.79 -5.84
N TRP A 383 9.12 9.29 -6.73
CA TRP A 383 10.01 8.49 -7.58
C TRP A 383 11.51 8.75 -7.31
N THR A 384 12.32 7.73 -7.59
CA THR A 384 13.79 7.80 -7.58
C THR A 384 14.26 8.57 -8.80
N SER A 385 15.23 9.49 -8.63
CA SER A 385 15.65 10.41 -9.70
C SER A 385 16.31 9.70 -10.87
N GLU A 386 16.42 10.40 -12.00
CA GLU A 386 17.05 9.91 -13.23
C GLU A 386 18.42 9.26 -12.99
N THR A 387 19.26 9.92 -12.21
CA THR A 387 20.66 9.55 -11.89
C THR A 387 20.82 8.55 -10.74
N ASP A 388 19.74 8.18 -10.03
CA ASP A 388 19.78 7.34 -8.82
C ASP A 388 19.05 6.00 -9.05
N SER A 389 19.21 5.01 -8.19
CA SER A 389 18.58 3.68 -8.31
C SER A 389 18.09 3.17 -6.96
N ASP A 390 16.95 2.48 -6.93
CA ASP A 390 16.45 1.86 -5.70
C ASP A 390 17.46 0.79 -5.24
N ASN A 391 18.00 0.93 -4.02
CA ASN A 391 18.86 -0.09 -3.43
C ASN A 391 18.04 -1.11 -2.61
N ALA A 392 18.66 -2.23 -2.21
CA ALA A 392 17.96 -3.30 -1.49
C ALA A 392 17.25 -2.84 -0.20
N GLN A 393 17.84 -1.90 0.55
CA GLN A 393 17.24 -1.33 1.77
C GLN A 393 16.03 -0.45 1.45
N ASP A 394 16.07 0.31 0.34
CA ASP A 394 14.95 1.14 -0.09
C ASP A 394 13.75 0.27 -0.51
N VAL A 395 14.02 -0.81 -1.27
CA VAL A 395 13.01 -1.79 -1.69
C VAL A 395 12.40 -2.50 -0.48
N GLU A 396 13.23 -2.95 0.46
CA GLU A 396 12.79 -3.59 1.70
C GLU A 396 11.92 -2.65 2.55
N ALA A 397 12.35 -1.41 2.76
CA ALA A 397 11.58 -0.41 3.51
C ALA A 397 10.22 -0.12 2.86
N ARG A 398 10.16 -0.10 1.51
CA ARG A 398 8.91 0.06 0.76
C ARG A 398 7.98 -1.15 0.85
N ILE A 399 8.53 -2.37 0.86
CA ILE A 399 7.74 -3.61 1.06
C ILE A 399 7.13 -3.62 2.47
N TYR A 400 7.91 -3.28 3.50
CA TYR A 400 7.39 -3.17 4.87
C TYR A 400 6.33 -2.08 5.01
N ASP A 401 6.54 -0.93 4.36
CA ASP A 401 5.55 0.16 4.32
C ASP A 401 4.22 -0.28 3.72
N PHE A 402 4.28 -0.96 2.55
CA PHE A 402 3.10 -1.53 1.90
C PHE A 402 2.40 -2.56 2.81
N LEU A 403 3.12 -3.53 3.36
CA LEU A 403 2.55 -4.57 4.23
C LEU A 403 1.90 -3.99 5.49
N GLU A 404 2.50 -2.97 6.10
CA GLU A 404 1.90 -2.28 7.24
C GLU A 404 0.64 -1.49 6.84
N THR A 405 0.63 -0.84 5.67
CA THR A 405 -0.60 -0.23 5.11
C THR A 405 -1.69 -1.27 4.90
N MET A 406 -1.37 -2.45 4.37
CA MET A 406 -2.37 -3.52 4.15
C MET A 406 -2.93 -4.05 5.48
N ARG A 407 -2.08 -4.25 6.49
CA ARG A 407 -2.47 -4.75 7.83
C ARG A 407 -3.34 -3.76 8.61
N LEU A 408 -3.03 -2.46 8.52
CA LEU A 408 -3.74 -1.40 9.24
C LEU A 408 -4.94 -0.81 8.47
N HIS A 409 -5.24 -1.33 7.28
CA HIS A 409 -6.44 -0.96 6.53
C HIS A 409 -7.65 -1.79 6.98
N ASP A 410 -8.46 -1.20 7.87
CA ASP A 410 -9.52 -1.90 8.58
C ASP A 410 -10.77 -2.15 7.73
N ALA A 411 -11.08 -1.25 6.80
CA ALA A 411 -12.39 -1.21 6.11
C ALA A 411 -12.71 -2.49 5.30
N ASP A 412 -11.76 -2.99 4.52
CA ASP A 412 -11.95 -4.17 3.67
C ASP A 412 -11.15 -5.39 4.18
N ASP A 413 -11.70 -6.61 4.05
CA ASP A 413 -10.99 -7.89 4.19
C ASP A 413 -10.04 -8.17 3.01
N ALA A 414 -10.42 -7.69 1.84
CA ALA A 414 -9.65 -7.80 0.62
C ALA A 414 -9.44 -6.44 -0.06
N VAL A 415 -8.31 -6.25 -0.74
CA VAL A 415 -8.01 -5.01 -1.46
C VAL A 415 -7.46 -5.30 -2.84
N ILE A 416 -7.72 -4.41 -3.80
CA ILE A 416 -7.13 -4.45 -5.13
C ILE A 416 -5.81 -3.67 -5.09
N VAL A 417 -4.76 -4.17 -5.75
CA VAL A 417 -3.45 -3.52 -5.82
C VAL A 417 -2.94 -3.55 -7.26
N VAL A 418 -2.85 -2.40 -7.92
CA VAL A 418 -2.36 -2.29 -9.31
C VAL A 418 -0.93 -1.78 -9.32
N GLY A 419 0.01 -2.62 -9.77
CA GLY A 419 1.43 -2.36 -9.74
C GLY A 419 2.24 -3.09 -10.82
N HIS A 420 3.42 -3.59 -10.45
CA HIS A 420 4.50 -3.92 -11.38
C HIS A 420 5.22 -5.24 -11.03
N SER A 421 6.04 -5.74 -11.96
CA SER A 421 6.60 -7.10 -11.86
C SER A 421 7.72 -7.23 -10.84
N LEU A 422 8.72 -6.34 -10.85
CA LEU A 422 9.85 -6.51 -9.94
C LEU A 422 9.42 -6.26 -8.49
N PHE A 423 8.52 -5.30 -8.25
CA PHE A 423 7.93 -5.10 -6.92
C PHE A 423 7.16 -6.35 -6.45
N LEU A 424 6.30 -6.95 -7.28
CA LEU A 424 5.59 -8.19 -6.92
C LEU A 424 6.54 -9.35 -6.61
N GLN A 425 7.57 -9.55 -7.44
CA GLN A 425 8.56 -10.62 -7.26
C GLN A 425 9.31 -10.46 -5.93
N GLN A 426 9.77 -9.24 -5.60
CA GLN A 426 10.45 -8.95 -4.34
C GLN A 426 9.52 -9.02 -3.12
N LEU A 427 8.27 -8.56 -3.25
CA LEU A 427 7.24 -8.73 -2.22
C LEU A 427 7.06 -10.21 -1.88
N VAL A 428 6.76 -11.06 -2.88
CA VAL A 428 6.53 -12.49 -2.66
C VAL A 428 7.77 -13.18 -2.09
N ALA A 429 8.97 -12.91 -2.64
CA ALA A 429 10.22 -13.46 -2.13
C ALA A 429 10.49 -13.11 -0.66
N LYS A 430 9.94 -11.99 -0.16
CA LYS A 430 10.09 -11.54 1.24
C LYS A 430 9.11 -12.21 2.20
N ILE A 431 7.92 -12.62 1.74
CA ILE A 431 6.81 -13.11 2.59
C ILE A 431 6.49 -14.60 2.41
N ILE A 432 7.12 -15.32 1.48
CA ILE A 432 6.98 -16.78 1.44
C ILE A 432 7.45 -17.40 2.77
N PRO A 433 6.78 -18.46 3.26
CA PRO A 433 7.32 -19.26 4.36
C PRO A 433 8.72 -19.73 4.01
N LYS A 434 9.70 -19.41 4.87
CA LYS A 434 10.99 -20.08 4.81
C LYS A 434 10.78 -21.52 5.28
N ALA A 435 11.32 -22.49 4.55
CA ALA A 435 11.36 -23.85 5.05
C ALA A 435 12.18 -23.86 6.34
N ASP A 436 11.66 -24.52 7.39
CA ASP A 436 12.48 -24.87 8.55
C ASP A 436 13.71 -25.66 8.08
N ASP A 437 14.83 -25.53 8.81
CA ASP A 437 16.15 -26.10 8.48
C ASP A 437 16.16 -27.65 8.55
N GLY A 438 15.43 -28.31 7.65
CA GLY A 438 15.20 -29.76 7.67
C GLY A 438 14.66 -30.39 6.38
N ALA A 439 14.20 -29.63 5.39
CA ALA A 439 13.78 -30.15 4.08
C ALA A 439 14.27 -29.25 2.94
N GLY A 440 15.35 -29.64 2.27
CA GLY A 440 16.08 -28.78 1.34
C GLY A 440 15.35 -28.48 0.03
N ILE A 441 15.28 -27.19 -0.32
CA ILE A 441 15.25 -26.76 -1.71
C ILE A 441 16.71 -26.56 -2.14
N SER A 442 17.22 -27.46 -2.99
CA SER A 442 18.63 -27.44 -3.42
C SER A 442 18.89 -26.36 -4.48
N GLY A 443 19.02 -25.11 -4.03
CA GLY A 443 19.57 -24.00 -4.81
C GLY A 443 20.96 -23.63 -4.29
N SER A 444 22.02 -23.88 -5.07
CA SER A 444 23.40 -23.58 -4.67
C SER A 444 23.66 -22.06 -4.59
N GLY A 445 23.78 -21.51 -3.38
CA GLY A 445 24.04 -20.07 -3.21
C GLY A 445 24.12 -19.60 -1.76
N ALA A 446 25.27 -19.81 -1.11
CA ALA A 446 25.72 -19.14 0.11
C ALA A 446 24.70 -18.98 1.27
N THR A 447 24.66 -19.97 2.17
CA THR A 447 24.00 -19.87 3.48
C THR A 447 24.65 -18.78 4.33
N ARG A 448 24.07 -17.58 4.33
CA ARG A 448 24.16 -16.65 5.47
C ARG A 448 22.82 -16.66 6.18
N VAL A 449 22.82 -17.20 7.40
CA VAL A 449 21.80 -16.85 8.40
C VAL A 449 21.91 -15.34 8.58
N SER A 450 20.99 -14.57 7.98
CA SER A 450 20.89 -13.15 8.28
C SER A 450 20.44 -13.04 9.74
N PRO A 451 21.19 -12.35 10.62
CA PRO A 451 20.59 -11.89 11.86
C PRO A 451 19.38 -11.02 11.52
N ASP A 452 18.41 -10.95 12.44
CA ASP A 452 17.33 -9.98 12.35
C ASP A 452 17.97 -8.57 12.26
N PRO A 453 17.67 -7.75 11.23
CA PRO A 453 18.14 -6.37 11.21
C PRO A 453 17.77 -5.60 12.47
N PHE A 454 16.74 -6.01 13.22
CA PHE A 454 16.33 -5.40 14.49
C PHE A 454 17.04 -5.95 15.74
N ASP A 455 17.70 -7.12 15.72
CA ASP A 455 18.50 -7.59 16.87
C ASP A 455 19.81 -6.83 17.02
N ALA A 456 20.34 -6.27 15.93
CA ALA A 456 21.49 -5.36 15.95
C ALA A 456 21.23 -4.08 16.81
N PHE A 457 19.97 -3.72 17.05
CA PHE A 457 19.60 -2.46 17.72
C PHE A 457 19.65 -2.50 19.25
N LYS A 458 19.96 -3.63 19.89
CA LYS A 458 20.36 -3.63 21.31
C LYS A 458 21.75 -3.03 21.56
N ALA A 459 22.54 -2.82 20.50
CA ALA A 459 23.95 -2.42 20.59
C ALA A 459 24.33 -1.21 19.71
N SER A 460 23.44 -0.23 19.52
CA SER A 460 23.85 1.07 18.96
C SER A 460 24.70 1.83 19.99
N LYS A 461 26.03 1.72 19.88
CA LYS A 461 26.98 2.44 20.73
C LYS A 461 26.83 3.96 20.60
N ASP A 462 27.13 4.62 21.71
CA ASP A 462 27.21 6.07 21.86
C ASP A 462 28.19 6.69 20.82
N PRO A 463 27.82 7.79 20.11
CA PRO A 463 28.69 8.48 19.15
C PRO A 463 30.05 9.01 19.66
N PHE A 464 30.39 8.84 20.95
CA PHE A 464 31.67 9.28 21.53
C PHE A 464 32.83 8.24 21.52
N THR A 465 32.77 7.16 20.72
CA THR A 465 33.90 6.17 20.65
C THR A 465 34.39 5.93 19.21
N PRO A 466 35.70 6.10 18.89
CA PRO A 466 36.24 5.91 17.54
C PRO A 466 36.53 4.45 17.19
N ALA A 467 36.52 4.11 15.90
CA ALA A 467 36.83 2.78 15.36
C ALA A 467 37.85 2.84 14.19
N PRO A 468 38.75 1.85 14.04
CA PRO A 468 39.83 1.85 13.03
C PRO A 468 39.44 1.23 11.66
N ALA A 469 40.41 1.25 10.73
CA ALA A 469 40.20 1.31 9.28
C ALA A 469 40.11 -0.03 8.49
N THR A 470 39.83 0.10 7.18
CA THR A 470 39.57 -0.94 6.17
C THR A 470 40.68 -1.09 5.12
N THR A 471 40.77 -2.25 4.44
CA THR A 471 41.66 -2.47 3.28
C THR A 471 40.99 -3.30 2.16
N SER A 472 41.01 -2.74 0.92
CA SER A 472 41.32 -3.36 -0.41
C SER A 472 40.89 -4.82 -0.74
N SER A 473 40.56 -5.25 -1.97
CA SER A 473 40.59 -4.68 -3.35
C SER A 473 39.66 -5.53 -4.26
N ASP A 474 39.56 -5.47 -5.61
CA ASP A 474 40.18 -4.65 -6.69
C ASP A 474 39.23 -4.58 -7.92
N PRO A 475 39.35 -3.59 -8.82
CA PRO A 475 38.68 -3.56 -10.13
C PRO A 475 39.35 -4.44 -11.21
N PHE A 476 38.68 -4.58 -12.38
CA PHE A 476 39.14 -5.23 -13.64
C PHE A 476 39.08 -6.77 -13.74
N ALA A 477 37.86 -7.32 -13.92
CA ALA A 477 37.67 -8.62 -14.58
C ALA A 477 36.54 -8.55 -15.62
N VAL A 478 36.87 -8.85 -16.89
CA VAL A 478 35.94 -8.87 -18.05
C VAL A 478 36.34 -10.01 -19.00
N PRO A 479 35.36 -10.76 -19.54
CA PRO A 479 35.38 -11.19 -20.94
C PRO A 479 33.98 -10.99 -21.60
N GLN A 480 33.84 -10.16 -22.65
CA GLN A 480 34.00 -10.44 -24.09
C GLN A 480 32.71 -10.87 -24.84
N ARG A 481 32.66 -10.55 -26.14
CA ARG A 481 31.46 -10.51 -27.04
C ARG A 481 31.61 -11.43 -28.26
N SER A 482 30.48 -11.88 -28.79
CA SER A 482 30.21 -12.09 -30.24
C SER A 482 28.67 -12.07 -30.44
N THR A 483 28.01 -11.21 -31.25
CA THR A 483 28.06 -10.89 -32.70
C THR A 483 27.48 -11.95 -33.64
N VAL A 484 26.21 -11.79 -34.01
CA VAL A 484 25.67 -12.05 -35.37
C VAL A 484 24.71 -10.90 -35.72
N GLY A 485 24.71 -10.50 -36.99
CA GLY A 485 24.00 -9.33 -37.54
C GLY A 485 22.67 -9.64 -38.25
N PRO A 486 22.19 -8.73 -39.13
CA PRO A 486 20.76 -8.47 -39.30
C PRO A 486 20.12 -9.07 -40.56
N ASP A 487 18.78 -8.97 -40.55
CA ASP A 487 17.81 -9.12 -41.66
C ASP A 487 17.38 -10.54 -42.08
N ASP A 488 16.11 -10.61 -42.54
CA ASP A 488 15.23 -11.77 -42.80
C ASP A 488 14.83 -12.60 -41.53
N ILE A 489 13.61 -13.13 -41.36
CA ILE A 489 12.59 -13.65 -42.30
C ILE A 489 11.13 -13.47 -41.71
N PRO A 490 10.04 -14.00 -42.30
CA PRO A 490 9.10 -13.38 -43.24
C PRO A 490 7.72 -12.93 -42.66
N PHE A 491 6.93 -12.27 -43.51
CA PHE A 491 5.51 -11.94 -43.28
C PHE A 491 4.58 -13.13 -43.54
N VAL A 492 3.67 -13.47 -42.61
CA VAL A 492 2.59 -14.47 -42.82
C VAL A 492 1.25 -13.94 -42.23
N PRO A 493 0.15 -13.88 -43.01
CA PRO A 493 -1.16 -13.48 -42.49
C PRO A 493 -1.81 -14.59 -41.65
N SER A 494 -2.15 -14.29 -40.40
CA SER A 494 -2.80 -15.24 -39.48
C SER A 494 -4.31 -15.39 -39.72
N THR A 495 -4.70 -15.96 -40.86
CA THR A 495 -5.99 -16.66 -41.00
C THR A 495 -5.78 -18.15 -40.78
N LEU A 496 -6.69 -18.79 -40.03
CA LEU A 496 -6.72 -20.24 -39.75
C LEU A 496 -5.58 -20.80 -38.90
N ALA A 497 -5.31 -20.18 -37.74
CA ALA A 497 -4.79 -20.93 -36.60
C ALA A 497 -5.95 -21.71 -35.96
N ALA A 498 -5.78 -23.03 -35.76
CA ALA A 498 -6.76 -23.87 -35.11
C ALA A 498 -7.11 -23.35 -33.70
N ALA A 499 -8.35 -23.58 -33.25
CA ALA A 499 -8.82 -23.15 -31.93
C ALA A 499 -7.78 -23.49 -30.85
N PRO A 500 -7.37 -22.53 -30.00
CA PRO A 500 -6.32 -22.77 -29.02
C PRO A 500 -6.75 -23.92 -28.12
N LYS A 501 -6.01 -25.03 -28.17
CA LYS A 501 -6.21 -26.15 -27.24
C LYS A 501 -6.14 -25.56 -25.84
N ALA A 502 -7.26 -25.63 -25.10
CA ALA A 502 -7.35 -25.09 -23.77
C ALA A 502 -6.17 -25.62 -22.95
N ALA A 503 -5.30 -24.72 -22.51
CA ALA A 503 -4.21 -25.09 -21.62
C ALA A 503 -4.87 -25.65 -20.36
N ARG A 504 -4.76 -26.97 -20.16
CA ARG A 504 -5.25 -27.64 -18.96
C ARG A 504 -4.41 -27.14 -17.80
N ILE A 505 -4.90 -26.10 -17.11
CA ILE A 505 -4.25 -25.55 -15.94
C ILE A 505 -4.12 -26.70 -14.93
N GLU A 506 -2.88 -26.99 -14.55
CA GLU A 506 -2.59 -28.07 -13.63
C GLU A 506 -3.10 -27.70 -12.24
N ASN A 507 -4.20 -28.33 -11.80
CA ASN A 507 -4.54 -28.43 -10.37
C ASN A 507 -3.51 -29.35 -9.69
N SER A 508 -2.29 -28.83 -9.53
CA SER A 508 -1.16 -29.47 -8.87
C SER A 508 -1.10 -28.94 -7.44
N HIS A 509 -1.38 -29.80 -6.45
CA HIS A 509 -1.21 -29.59 -5.00
C HIS A 509 0.25 -29.26 -4.63
N ASN A 510 0.74 -28.09 -5.01
CA ASN A 510 2.06 -27.62 -4.66
C ASN A 510 2.09 -26.09 -4.71
N LYS A 511 1.60 -25.46 -3.63
CA LYS A 511 1.62 -24.00 -3.42
C LYS A 511 3.01 -23.41 -3.72
N GLY A 512 4.07 -24.14 -3.35
CA GLY A 512 5.46 -23.81 -3.64
C GLY A 512 5.73 -23.52 -5.12
N LYS A 513 5.15 -24.28 -6.07
CA LYS A 513 5.33 -24.02 -7.51
C LYS A 513 4.71 -22.70 -7.97
N VAL A 514 3.62 -22.25 -7.35
CA VAL A 514 2.99 -20.95 -7.69
C VAL A 514 3.81 -19.82 -7.10
N PHE A 515 4.31 -19.99 -5.86
CA PHE A 515 5.19 -19.02 -5.22
C PHE A 515 6.52 -18.88 -5.97
N GLU A 516 7.14 -19.99 -6.37
CA GLU A 516 8.36 -20.01 -7.21
C GLU A 516 8.15 -19.26 -8.54
N LYS A 517 7.01 -19.51 -9.22
CA LYS A 517 6.66 -18.77 -10.45
C LYS A 517 6.40 -17.28 -10.20
N LEU A 518 5.81 -16.91 -9.07
CA LEU A 518 5.61 -15.50 -8.70
C LEU A 518 6.93 -14.76 -8.41
N ILE A 519 8.00 -15.47 -8.05
CA ILE A 519 9.33 -14.91 -7.83
C ILE A 519 10.13 -14.88 -9.15
N ASN A 520 10.09 -15.97 -9.92
CA ASN A 520 11.00 -16.18 -11.06
C ASN A 520 10.41 -15.81 -12.43
N GLN A 521 9.08 -15.73 -12.57
CA GLN A 521 8.38 -15.42 -13.83
C GLN A 521 7.56 -14.14 -13.68
N LYS A 522 7.17 -13.51 -14.80
CA LYS A 522 6.30 -12.33 -14.75
C LYS A 522 4.86 -12.78 -14.87
N LEU A 523 3.96 -12.17 -14.11
CA LEU A 523 2.53 -12.23 -14.43
C LEU A 523 2.30 -11.59 -15.81
N CYS A 524 1.37 -12.08 -16.62
CA CYS A 524 1.07 -11.47 -17.93
C CYS A 524 0.63 -10.00 -17.78
N ASN A 525 0.78 -9.20 -18.85
CA ASN A 525 0.28 -7.83 -18.86
C ASN A 525 -1.25 -7.82 -18.61
N ALA A 526 -1.73 -6.92 -17.75
CA ALA A 526 -3.10 -6.94 -17.21
C ALA A 526 -3.52 -8.32 -16.67
N GLY A 527 -2.60 -9.01 -15.98
CA GLY A 527 -2.90 -10.22 -15.21
C GLY A 527 -3.14 -9.89 -13.74
N CYS A 528 -3.98 -10.70 -13.10
CA CYS A 528 -4.39 -10.63 -11.70
C CYS A 528 -4.04 -11.93 -10.95
N VAL A 529 -3.54 -11.79 -9.73
CA VAL A 529 -3.31 -12.88 -8.77
C VAL A 529 -3.87 -12.48 -7.40
N ALA A 530 -4.69 -13.35 -6.80
CA ALA A 530 -5.03 -13.25 -5.39
C ALA A 530 -3.87 -13.77 -4.54
N LEU A 531 -3.52 -13.04 -3.49
CA LEU A 531 -2.53 -13.40 -2.48
C LEU A 531 -3.21 -13.37 -1.11
N ASP A 532 -3.26 -14.50 -0.41
CA ASP A 532 -3.76 -14.56 0.96
C ASP A 532 -2.59 -14.42 1.93
N VAL A 533 -2.55 -13.29 2.65
CA VAL A 533 -1.43 -12.91 3.52
C VAL A 533 -1.89 -12.90 4.98
N THR A 534 -1.18 -13.59 5.86
CA THR A 534 -1.37 -13.55 7.31
C THR A 534 -0.38 -12.60 7.97
N PHE A 535 -0.73 -12.08 9.15
CA PHE A 535 0.14 -11.23 9.96
C PHE A 535 0.21 -11.78 11.39
N ASP A 536 1.43 -11.95 11.90
CA ASP A 536 1.63 -12.33 13.30
C ASP A 536 1.42 -11.16 14.28
N ALA A 537 1.50 -11.42 15.58
CA ALA A 537 1.36 -10.41 16.64
C ALA A 537 2.44 -9.30 16.59
N TYR A 538 3.51 -9.47 15.82
CA TYR A 538 4.54 -8.45 15.58
C TYR A 538 4.32 -7.73 14.24
N GLY A 539 3.33 -8.11 13.45
CA GLY A 539 3.04 -7.59 12.11
C GLY A 539 3.98 -8.13 11.03
N ARG A 540 4.65 -9.27 11.25
CA ARG A 540 5.40 -9.99 10.20
C ARG A 540 4.41 -10.71 9.29
N ALA A 541 4.60 -10.58 7.99
CA ALA A 541 3.68 -11.08 6.98
C ALA A 541 4.13 -12.44 6.41
N THR A 542 3.18 -13.35 6.23
CA THR A 542 3.40 -14.66 5.60
C THR A 542 2.39 -14.88 4.47
N LEU A 543 2.83 -15.42 3.33
CA LEU A 543 1.96 -15.78 2.20
C LEU A 543 1.44 -17.21 2.36
N GLU A 544 0.15 -17.35 2.63
CA GLU A 544 -0.51 -18.65 2.85
C GLU A 544 -0.99 -19.29 1.55
N ASN A 545 -1.44 -18.48 0.58
CA ASN A 545 -1.99 -18.96 -0.68
C ASN A 545 -1.82 -17.95 -1.82
N ALA A 546 -1.81 -18.45 -3.05
CA ALA A 546 -1.82 -17.60 -4.23
C ALA A 546 -2.58 -18.27 -5.39
N SER A 547 -3.48 -17.52 -6.04
CA SER A 547 -4.34 -18.03 -7.12
C SER A 547 -4.43 -17.04 -8.28
N LEU A 548 -4.17 -17.51 -9.50
CA LEU A 548 -4.34 -16.70 -10.72
C LEU A 548 -5.83 -16.51 -11.03
N LEU A 549 -6.22 -15.29 -11.39
CA LEU A 549 -7.63 -14.92 -11.65
C LEU A 549 -7.85 -14.41 -13.06
N PHE A 550 -9.11 -14.46 -13.52
CA PHE A 550 -9.60 -13.72 -14.68
C PHE A 550 -8.75 -13.93 -15.96
N GLY A 551 -8.36 -15.17 -16.24
CA GLY A 551 -7.63 -15.56 -17.44
C GLY A 551 -6.12 -15.30 -17.40
N SER A 552 -5.57 -15.06 -16.22
CA SER A 552 -4.16 -14.72 -16.01
C SER A 552 -3.24 -15.93 -16.07
N LYS A 553 -1.99 -15.68 -16.49
CA LYS A 553 -0.92 -16.66 -16.64
C LYS A 553 0.44 -16.02 -16.38
N PHE A 554 1.45 -16.86 -16.12
CA PHE A 554 2.85 -16.44 -16.14
C PHE A 554 3.38 -16.34 -17.58
N VAL A 555 4.40 -15.50 -17.78
CA VAL A 555 5.13 -15.24 -19.03
C VAL A 555 6.62 -15.01 -18.76
#